data_AF-A0A653PVA6-F1
#
_entry.id   AF-A0A653PVA6-F1
#
_cell.length_a   1.000
_cell.length_b   1.000
_cell.length_c   1.000
_cell.angle_alpha   90.00
_cell.angle_beta   90.00
_cell.angle_gamma   90.00
#
_symmetry.space_group_name_H-M   'P 1'
#
loop_
_entity.id
_entity.type
_entity.pdbx_description
1 polymer ?
#
loop_
_entity_poly.entity_id
_entity_poly.type
_entity_poly.pdbx_seq_one_letter_code
_entity_poly.pdbx_strand_id
1 'polypeptide(L)'
;MFESLFNFINLHNGEEKKEKVLENVISNISFRGSNLWILACAIIIASIGLNVNSTAVIIGAMLISPLMGPIVGAGFALGTYNFPLLKKSIKNLLIATIVSLTVSSFYFYLSPFKDVQSELLSRTSPNIYDVMIAFFGGLVGIIAITRVEKGNPIPGVAIATALMPPLCTAGFGLATSNFSYFFGAFYLYIINCFFICIATFFVVKYLKYPSVIIDNKYEKRIRYGITTLIIIMIVPSFYLAYNLFNEKKFIKTAELFIQKEFDNKGYTIIYKKINYNSSPKSIDVAFLNKKFNATEIASFNKMLISNGLSDTKFNVRQSTSDVKSEILNEINKNNITLSSKDIAISKLRQELDDYKISDSTLVQEIRAIYPAVYNISYGKIEEYPKTDSAKLRFVLIYSGKLEDKAQFKNWLAIRLHEKDVKLFENSEE
;
A
#
# COMPACT_ATOMS: atom_id res chain seq x y z
N MET A 1 0.84 -44.22 -12.09
CA MET A 1 0.43 -42.79 -12.09
C MET A 1 1.24 -41.97 -11.08
N PHE A 2 1.35 -42.39 -9.81
CA PHE A 2 2.15 -41.68 -8.79
C PHE A 2 3.66 -41.59 -9.12
N GLU A 3 4.31 -42.66 -9.60
CA GLU A 3 5.74 -42.59 -9.98
C GLU A 3 6.01 -41.68 -11.18
N SER A 4 5.09 -41.62 -12.15
CA SER A 4 5.17 -40.68 -13.27
C SER A 4 5.06 -39.23 -12.81
N LEU A 5 4.21 -38.95 -11.80
CA LEU A 5 4.09 -37.63 -11.20
C LEU A 5 5.36 -37.25 -10.42
N PHE A 6 5.93 -38.19 -9.66
CA PHE A 6 7.18 -37.99 -8.93
C PHE A 6 8.36 -37.74 -9.87
N ASN A 7 8.46 -38.49 -10.98
CA ASN A 7 9.49 -38.25 -12.00
C ASN A 7 9.32 -36.90 -12.71
N PHE A 8 8.09 -36.41 -12.87
CA PHE A 8 7.80 -35.10 -13.46
C PHE A 8 8.16 -33.94 -12.51
N ILE A 9 8.07 -34.14 -11.19
CA ILE A 9 8.36 -33.12 -10.16
C ILE A 9 9.81 -33.22 -9.63
N ASN A 10 10.57 -34.25 -10.03
CA ASN A 10 11.90 -34.52 -9.48
C ASN A 10 12.93 -33.44 -9.89
N LEU A 11 13.31 -32.62 -8.91
CA LEU A 11 14.32 -31.58 -9.05
C LEU A 11 15.76 -32.12 -9.23
N HIS A 12 16.01 -33.42 -9.19
CA HIS A 12 17.35 -33.96 -9.54
C HIS A 12 17.58 -34.05 -11.06
N ASN A 13 16.51 -34.00 -11.86
CA ASN A 13 16.62 -34.05 -13.32
C ASN A 13 17.17 -32.71 -13.86
N GLY A 14 18.28 -32.76 -14.61
CA GLY A 14 18.93 -31.57 -15.18
C GLY A 14 19.80 -30.75 -14.21
N GLU A 15 20.12 -31.29 -13.04
CA GLU A 15 21.04 -30.66 -12.06
C GLU A 15 22.47 -30.55 -12.63
N GLU A 16 23.11 -29.39 -12.48
CA GLU A 16 24.51 -29.18 -12.83
C GLU A 16 25.45 -29.83 -11.80
N LYS A 17 26.69 -30.10 -12.20
CA LYS A 17 27.71 -30.65 -11.28
C LYS A 17 27.85 -29.75 -10.05
N LYS A 18 27.74 -30.35 -8.86
CA LYS A 18 27.67 -29.63 -7.57
C LYS A 18 28.88 -28.73 -7.34
N GLU A 19 30.06 -29.12 -7.82
CA GLU A 19 31.29 -28.34 -7.76
C GLU A 19 31.20 -27.06 -8.61
N LYS A 20 30.63 -27.18 -9.81
CA LYS A 20 30.43 -26.06 -10.73
C LYS A 20 29.36 -25.09 -10.22
N VAL A 21 28.29 -25.61 -9.60
CA VAL A 21 27.28 -24.79 -8.92
C VAL A 21 27.90 -24.02 -7.76
N LEU A 22 28.75 -24.66 -6.95
CA LEU A 22 29.48 -23.99 -5.87
C LEU A 22 30.40 -22.88 -6.41
N GLU A 23 31.13 -23.13 -7.50
CA GLU A 23 31.98 -22.13 -8.15
C GLU A 23 31.16 -20.94 -8.68
N ASN A 24 30.03 -21.21 -9.33
CA ASN A 24 29.08 -20.19 -9.79
C ASN A 24 28.58 -19.33 -8.62
N VAL A 25 28.20 -19.94 -7.50
CA VAL A 25 27.77 -19.21 -6.29
C VAL A 25 28.92 -18.37 -5.73
N ILE A 26 30.14 -18.91 -5.62
CA ILE A 26 31.31 -18.19 -5.09
C ILE A 26 31.67 -16.98 -5.95
N SER A 27 31.60 -17.11 -7.28
CA SER A 27 31.89 -16.04 -8.23
C SER A 27 30.85 -14.90 -8.17
N ASN A 28 29.58 -15.24 -7.99
CA ASN A 28 28.49 -14.27 -7.88
C ASN A 28 28.44 -13.51 -6.53
N ILE A 29 29.12 -14.00 -5.49
CA ILE A 29 29.16 -13.31 -4.18
C ILE A 29 30.08 -12.08 -4.19
N SER A 30 31.10 -12.03 -5.04
CA SER A 30 32.12 -10.99 -4.93
C SER A 30 31.65 -9.62 -5.43
N PHE A 31 31.57 -8.66 -4.52
CA PHE A 31 31.42 -7.24 -4.81
C PHE A 31 32.81 -6.57 -4.82
N ARG A 32 33.52 -6.64 -5.95
CA ARG A 32 34.76 -5.88 -6.19
C ARG A 32 34.74 -5.32 -7.60
N GLY A 33 35.31 -4.13 -7.78
CA GLY A 33 35.48 -3.51 -9.10
C GLY A 33 34.15 -3.22 -9.79
N SER A 34 33.93 -3.84 -10.95
CA SER A 34 32.79 -3.60 -11.86
C SER A 34 31.44 -3.80 -11.18
N ASN A 35 31.26 -4.85 -10.37
CA ASN A 35 29.97 -5.14 -9.71
C ASN A 35 29.50 -4.02 -8.76
N LEU A 36 30.43 -3.29 -8.15
CA LEU A 36 30.10 -2.16 -7.26
C LEU A 36 29.62 -0.95 -8.08
N TRP A 37 30.29 -0.65 -9.20
CA TRP A 37 29.86 0.40 -10.13
C TRP A 37 28.51 0.07 -10.77
N ILE A 38 28.31 -1.18 -11.20
CA ILE A 38 27.04 -1.65 -11.75
C ILE A 38 25.93 -1.46 -10.72
N LEU A 39 26.15 -1.84 -9.45
CA LEU A 39 25.20 -1.62 -8.37
C LEU A 39 24.90 -0.13 -8.16
N ALA A 40 25.93 0.72 -8.09
CA ALA A 40 25.74 2.16 -7.91
C ALA A 40 24.89 2.77 -9.03
N CYS A 41 25.20 2.44 -10.29
CA CYS A 41 24.43 2.87 -11.45
C CYS A 41 22.99 2.34 -11.40
N ALA A 42 22.81 1.05 -11.08
CA ALA A 42 21.49 0.45 -10.97
C ALA A 42 20.65 1.15 -9.89
N ILE A 43 21.23 1.47 -8.72
CA ILE A 43 20.55 2.18 -7.64
C ILE A 43 20.13 3.58 -8.08
N ILE A 44 20.97 4.31 -8.82
CA ILE A 44 20.59 5.61 -9.37
C ILE A 44 19.40 5.46 -10.34
N ILE A 45 19.45 4.49 -11.27
CA ILE A 45 18.36 4.24 -12.23
C ILE A 45 17.06 3.88 -11.49
N ALA A 46 17.14 3.02 -10.46
CA ALA A 46 15.97 2.67 -9.65
C ALA A 46 15.42 3.87 -8.88
N SER A 47 16.27 4.70 -8.30
CA SER A 47 15.85 5.92 -7.61
C SER A 47 15.23 6.96 -8.55
N ILE A 48 15.74 7.08 -9.79
CA ILE A 48 15.09 7.86 -10.85
C ILE A 48 13.72 7.27 -11.17
N GLY A 49 13.64 5.95 -11.39
CA GLY A 49 12.41 5.22 -11.66
C GLY A 49 11.35 5.42 -10.58
N LEU A 50 11.74 5.40 -9.31
CA LEU A 50 10.85 5.70 -8.17
C LEU A 50 10.37 7.14 -8.19
N ASN A 51 11.25 8.10 -8.52
CA ASN A 51 10.90 9.52 -8.53
C ASN A 51 9.91 9.87 -9.66
N VAL A 52 10.07 9.24 -10.82
CA VAL A 52 9.15 9.39 -11.97
C VAL A 52 7.99 8.40 -11.95
N ASN A 53 7.86 7.59 -10.89
CA ASN A 53 6.81 6.59 -10.72
C ASN A 53 6.69 5.60 -11.90
N SER A 54 7.83 5.13 -12.45
CA SER A 54 7.89 4.24 -13.61
C SER A 54 8.32 2.82 -13.23
N THR A 55 7.36 1.92 -13.13
CA THR A 55 7.59 0.50 -12.82
C THR A 55 8.51 -0.17 -13.85
N ALA A 56 8.45 0.22 -15.13
CA ALA A 56 9.31 -0.35 -16.17
C ALA A 56 10.80 -0.04 -15.96
N VAL A 57 11.13 1.21 -15.60
CA VAL A 57 12.52 1.63 -15.32
C VAL A 57 13.03 0.94 -14.05
N ILE A 58 12.17 0.84 -13.03
CA ILE A 58 12.46 0.14 -11.78
C ILE A 58 12.79 -1.34 -12.06
N ILE A 59 11.99 -2.03 -12.88
CA ILE A 59 12.26 -3.41 -13.29
C ILE A 59 13.56 -3.51 -14.09
N GLY A 60 13.83 -2.59 -15.02
CA GLY A 60 15.09 -2.57 -15.76
C GLY A 60 16.32 -2.48 -14.85
N ALA A 61 16.27 -1.63 -13.83
CA ALA A 61 17.33 -1.49 -12.83
C ALA A 61 17.53 -2.76 -11.99
N MET A 62 16.43 -3.45 -11.64
CA MET A 62 16.46 -4.71 -10.91
C MET A 62 17.21 -5.82 -11.65
N LEU A 63 17.04 -5.92 -12.98
CA LEU A 63 17.69 -6.95 -13.79
C LEU A 63 19.22 -6.83 -13.81
N ILE A 64 19.71 -5.61 -13.73
CA ILE A 64 21.14 -5.29 -13.86
C ILE A 64 21.84 -5.42 -12.48
N SER A 65 21.08 -5.32 -11.38
CA SER A 65 21.62 -5.23 -10.04
C SER A 65 22.20 -6.57 -9.51
N PRO A 66 23.47 -6.62 -9.10
CA PRO A 66 24.11 -7.84 -8.58
C PRO A 66 23.78 -8.16 -7.11
N LEU A 67 22.70 -7.62 -6.54
CA LEU A 67 22.31 -7.83 -5.12
C LEU A 67 21.98 -9.29 -4.78
N MET A 68 21.55 -10.09 -5.75
CA MET A 68 21.13 -11.48 -5.53
C MET A 68 22.28 -12.38 -5.04
N GLY A 69 23.49 -12.18 -5.56
CA GLY A 69 24.61 -13.08 -5.35
C GLY A 69 24.98 -13.32 -3.87
N PRO A 70 25.23 -12.28 -3.07
CA PRO A 70 25.53 -12.42 -1.64
C PRO A 70 24.41 -13.08 -0.82
N ILE A 71 23.14 -12.86 -1.16
CA ILE A 71 21.99 -13.39 -0.40
C ILE A 71 21.85 -14.89 -0.67
N VAL A 72 21.83 -15.29 -1.94
CA VAL A 72 21.83 -16.71 -2.33
C VAL A 72 23.09 -17.38 -1.80
N GLY A 73 24.25 -16.72 -1.85
CA GLY A 73 25.49 -17.21 -1.28
C GLY A 73 25.43 -17.45 0.24
N ALA A 74 24.71 -16.62 0.98
CA ALA A 74 24.51 -16.83 2.42
C ALA A 74 23.61 -18.04 2.68
N GLY A 75 22.47 -18.15 1.99
CA GLY A 75 21.58 -19.31 2.10
C GLY A 75 22.25 -20.63 1.69
N PHE A 76 23.06 -20.59 0.64
CA PHE A 76 23.86 -21.73 0.18
C PHE A 76 24.88 -22.16 1.23
N ALA A 77 25.60 -21.19 1.81
CA ALA A 77 26.57 -21.45 2.87
C ALA A 77 25.93 -22.05 4.13
N LEU A 78 24.71 -21.65 4.48
CA LEU A 78 23.94 -22.27 5.57
C LEU A 78 23.55 -23.72 5.22
N GLY A 79 23.15 -23.98 3.96
CA GLY A 79 22.78 -25.31 3.49
C GLY A 79 23.94 -26.31 3.46
N THR A 80 25.14 -25.84 3.12
CA THR A 80 26.38 -26.66 3.04
C THR A 80 27.26 -26.56 4.29
N TYR A 81 26.80 -25.90 5.35
CA TYR A 81 27.57 -25.64 6.58
C TYR A 81 28.94 -24.98 6.36
N ASN A 82 29.08 -24.13 5.33
CA ASN A 82 30.34 -23.49 4.96
C ASN A 82 30.49 -22.10 5.61
N PHE A 83 31.12 -22.06 6.79
CA PHE A 83 31.29 -20.82 7.56
C PHE A 83 32.14 -19.73 6.86
N PRO A 84 33.29 -20.06 6.21
CA PRO A 84 34.04 -19.07 5.41
C PRO A 84 33.19 -18.41 4.32
N LEU A 85 32.38 -19.21 3.60
CA LEU A 85 31.47 -18.72 2.58
C LEU A 85 30.39 -17.83 3.20
N LEU A 86 29.80 -18.24 4.32
CA LEU A 86 28.80 -17.45 5.04
C LEU A 86 29.34 -16.07 5.44
N LYS A 87 30.55 -16.02 6.02
CA LYS A 87 31.21 -14.76 6.41
C LYS A 87 31.48 -13.88 5.19
N LYS A 88 31.93 -14.46 4.07
CA LYS A 88 32.16 -13.74 2.82
C LYS A 88 30.84 -13.17 2.28
N SER A 89 29.77 -13.96 2.26
CA SER A 89 28.44 -13.56 1.77
C SER A 89 27.85 -12.43 2.61
N ILE A 90 27.84 -12.56 3.94
CA ILE A 90 27.32 -11.52 4.85
C ILE A 90 28.12 -10.22 4.72
N LYS A 91 29.46 -10.30 4.65
CA LYS A 91 30.31 -9.11 4.47
C LYS A 91 29.98 -8.39 3.16
N ASN A 92 29.84 -9.12 2.05
CA ASN A 92 29.49 -8.50 0.76
C ASN A 92 28.06 -7.95 0.75
N LEU A 93 27.10 -8.62 1.40
CA LEU A 93 25.74 -8.13 1.54
C LEU A 93 25.70 -6.80 2.32
N LEU A 94 26.46 -6.69 3.42
CA LEU A 94 26.58 -5.45 4.19
C LEU A 94 27.21 -4.32 3.36
N ILE A 95 28.28 -4.61 2.61
CA ILE A 95 28.90 -3.63 1.71
C ILE A 95 27.89 -3.16 0.66
N ALA A 96 27.19 -4.08 0.00
CA ALA A 96 26.19 -3.75 -1.02
C ALA A 96 25.03 -2.91 -0.43
N THR A 97 24.59 -3.24 0.79
CA THR A 97 23.55 -2.49 1.52
C THR A 97 24.01 -1.06 1.82
N ILE A 98 25.21 -0.89 2.37
CA ILE A 98 25.78 0.43 2.71
C ILE A 98 25.97 1.27 1.45
N VAL A 99 26.54 0.70 0.39
CA VAL A 99 26.72 1.40 -0.89
C VAL A 99 25.37 1.82 -1.46
N SER A 100 24.39 0.92 -1.49
CA SER A 100 23.05 1.22 -2.00
C SER A 100 22.35 2.31 -1.21
N LEU A 101 22.37 2.23 0.13
CA LEU A 101 21.83 3.28 1.00
C LEU A 101 22.54 4.62 0.78
N THR A 102 23.87 4.62 0.69
CA THR A 102 24.64 5.85 0.49
C THR A 102 24.32 6.50 -0.85
N VAL A 103 24.34 5.71 -1.93
CA VAL A 103 24.09 6.21 -3.29
C VAL A 103 22.64 6.70 -3.45
N SER A 104 21.66 5.92 -3.00
CA SER A 104 20.25 6.34 -3.05
C SER A 104 19.98 7.57 -2.18
N SER A 105 20.54 7.62 -0.96
CA SER A 105 20.39 8.80 -0.08
C SER A 105 21.02 10.04 -0.70
N PHE A 106 22.22 9.91 -1.27
CA PHE A 106 22.89 11.02 -1.94
C PHE A 106 22.09 11.53 -3.15
N TYR A 107 21.56 10.62 -3.97
CA TYR A 107 20.67 10.97 -5.08
C TYR A 107 19.43 11.74 -4.60
N PHE A 108 18.70 11.22 -3.61
CA PHE A 108 17.47 11.87 -3.12
C PHE A 108 17.74 13.15 -2.34
N TYR A 109 18.93 13.29 -1.74
CA TYR A 109 19.35 14.52 -1.09
C TYR A 109 19.59 15.65 -2.10
N LEU A 110 20.25 15.33 -3.23
CA LEU A 110 20.51 16.26 -4.32
C LEU A 110 19.29 16.52 -5.21
N SER A 111 18.39 15.54 -5.32
CA SER A 111 17.21 15.66 -6.17
C SER A 111 16.32 16.84 -5.73
N PRO A 112 15.96 17.75 -6.64
CA PRO A 112 15.03 18.84 -6.34
C PRO A 112 13.58 18.33 -6.21
N PHE A 113 13.28 17.16 -6.78
CA PHE A 113 11.99 16.49 -6.66
C PHE A 113 12.03 15.53 -5.48
N LYS A 114 11.36 15.92 -4.38
CA LYS A 114 11.24 15.16 -3.12
C LYS A 114 9.81 14.71 -2.85
N ASP A 115 8.94 14.83 -3.85
CA ASP A 115 7.56 14.38 -3.73
C ASP A 115 7.52 12.88 -3.49
N VAL A 116 6.60 12.49 -2.61
CA VAL A 116 6.45 11.12 -2.16
C VAL A 116 5.52 10.39 -3.14
N GLN A 117 6.10 9.58 -4.01
CA GLN A 117 5.37 8.92 -5.09
C GLN A 117 4.71 7.62 -4.61
N SER A 118 3.65 7.19 -5.29
CA SER A 118 2.87 6.01 -4.92
C SER A 118 3.71 4.72 -4.91
N GLU A 119 4.63 4.55 -5.87
CA GLU A 119 5.58 3.42 -5.88
C GLU A 119 6.59 3.46 -4.72
N LEU A 120 6.85 4.64 -4.14
CA LEU A 120 7.72 4.75 -2.97
C LEU A 120 6.96 4.37 -1.70
N LEU A 121 5.73 4.89 -1.55
CA LEU A 121 4.84 4.58 -0.43
C LEU A 121 4.45 3.10 -0.36
N SER A 122 4.24 2.45 -1.50
CA SER A 122 3.90 1.03 -1.54
C SER A 122 5.00 0.13 -0.95
N ARG A 123 6.24 0.65 -0.83
CA ARG A 123 7.42 -0.08 -0.32
C ARG A 123 7.81 0.29 1.11
N THR A 124 7.13 1.23 1.76
CA THR A 124 7.37 1.58 3.18
C THR A 124 6.56 0.72 4.12
N SER A 125 5.45 0.12 3.66
CA SER A 125 4.63 -0.78 4.48
C SER A 125 4.89 -2.23 4.06
N PRO A 126 5.46 -3.08 4.92
CA PRO A 126 5.64 -4.49 4.62
C PRO A 126 4.30 -5.16 4.30
N ASN A 127 4.29 -6.10 3.36
CA ASN A 127 3.12 -6.90 3.05
C ASN A 127 3.45 -8.41 3.08
N ILE A 128 2.49 -9.22 3.49
CA ILE A 128 2.61 -10.68 3.46
C ILE A 128 2.90 -11.18 2.04
N TYR A 129 2.36 -10.50 1.03
CA TYR A 129 2.61 -10.85 -0.38
C TYR A 129 4.06 -10.61 -0.78
N ASP A 130 4.74 -9.57 -0.27
CA ASP A 130 6.16 -9.35 -0.55
C ASP A 130 7.01 -10.50 0.02
N VAL A 131 6.65 -10.99 1.20
CA VAL A 131 7.31 -12.14 1.84
C VAL A 131 7.14 -13.41 1.01
N MET A 132 5.94 -13.67 0.49
CA MET A 132 5.67 -14.80 -0.40
C MET A 132 6.48 -14.68 -1.69
N ILE A 133 6.51 -13.50 -2.30
CA ILE A 133 7.29 -13.22 -3.51
C ILE A 133 8.78 -13.45 -3.25
N ALA A 134 9.32 -12.98 -2.11
CA ALA A 134 10.71 -13.18 -1.75
C ALA A 134 11.05 -14.67 -1.55
N PHE A 135 10.19 -15.42 -0.87
CA PHE A 135 10.39 -16.85 -0.65
C PHE A 135 10.37 -17.66 -1.96
N PHE A 136 9.31 -17.51 -2.78
CA PHE A 136 9.20 -18.23 -4.05
C PHE A 136 10.23 -17.74 -5.08
N GLY A 137 10.52 -16.44 -5.11
CA GLY A 137 11.61 -15.87 -5.91
C GLY A 137 12.96 -16.48 -5.53
N GLY A 138 13.22 -16.63 -4.23
CA GLY A 138 14.40 -17.34 -3.72
C GLY A 138 14.48 -18.80 -4.18
N LEU A 139 13.37 -19.55 -4.12
CA LEU A 139 13.28 -20.93 -4.62
C LEU A 139 13.62 -21.00 -6.12
N VAL A 140 12.98 -20.16 -6.93
CA VAL A 140 13.22 -20.12 -8.38
C VAL A 140 14.67 -19.72 -8.68
N GLY A 141 15.24 -18.78 -7.94
CA GLY A 141 16.63 -18.33 -8.08
C GLY A 141 17.64 -19.44 -7.85
N ILE A 142 17.55 -20.15 -6.73
CA ILE A 142 18.48 -21.26 -6.45
C ILE A 142 18.27 -22.44 -7.41
N ILE A 143 17.02 -22.76 -7.77
CA ILE A 143 16.73 -23.82 -8.74
C ILE A 143 17.39 -23.49 -10.07
N ALA A 144 17.25 -22.25 -10.56
CA ALA A 144 17.87 -21.83 -11.81
C ALA A 144 19.41 -21.87 -11.77
N ILE A 145 20.03 -21.51 -10.65
CA ILE A 145 21.49 -21.59 -10.46
C ILE A 145 21.98 -23.04 -10.44
N THR A 146 21.14 -23.98 -9.99
CA THR A 146 21.50 -25.42 -9.93
C THR A 146 21.29 -26.18 -11.24
N ARG A 147 20.84 -25.54 -12.34
CA ARG A 147 20.57 -26.20 -13.62
C ARG A 147 21.69 -26.01 -14.64
N VAL A 148 21.90 -27.04 -15.48
CA VAL A 148 22.91 -27.03 -16.56
C VAL A 148 22.56 -25.99 -17.63
N GLU A 149 21.29 -25.93 -18.00
CA GLU A 149 20.79 -24.83 -18.81
C GLU A 149 20.65 -23.62 -17.90
N LYS A 150 21.49 -22.60 -18.13
CA LYS A 150 21.31 -21.30 -17.51
C LYS A 150 19.95 -20.78 -17.95
N GLY A 151 18.94 -21.00 -17.11
CA GLY A 151 17.59 -20.52 -17.35
C GLY A 151 17.61 -19.03 -17.65
N ASN A 152 16.61 -18.58 -18.41
CA ASN A 152 16.36 -17.19 -18.73
C ASN A 152 16.58 -16.27 -17.50
N PRO A 153 17.00 -14.99 -17.62
CA PRO A 153 17.27 -14.08 -16.48
C PRO A 153 16.10 -13.86 -15.50
N ILE A 154 14.95 -14.46 -15.78
CA ILE A 154 13.65 -14.36 -15.12
C ILE A 154 13.72 -14.53 -13.58
N PRO A 155 14.44 -15.53 -13.02
CA PRO A 155 14.58 -15.71 -11.58
C PRO A 155 15.25 -14.53 -10.87
N GLY A 156 16.23 -13.91 -11.56
CA GLY A 156 16.92 -12.72 -11.06
C GLY A 156 15.99 -11.53 -10.94
N VAL A 157 15.01 -11.39 -11.86
CA VAL A 157 13.97 -10.37 -11.77
C VAL A 157 13.18 -10.52 -10.48
N ALA A 158 12.66 -11.72 -10.20
CA ALA A 158 11.77 -11.95 -9.07
C ALA A 158 12.47 -11.62 -7.73
N ILE A 159 13.73 -12.03 -7.58
CA ILE A 159 14.52 -11.70 -6.37
C ILE A 159 14.81 -10.19 -6.28
N ALA A 160 15.23 -9.58 -7.39
CA ALA A 160 15.56 -8.16 -7.40
C ALA A 160 14.33 -7.27 -7.19
N THR A 161 13.12 -7.71 -7.59
CA THR A 161 11.86 -6.99 -7.34
C THR A 161 11.56 -6.80 -5.86
N ALA A 162 11.90 -7.80 -5.04
CA ALA A 162 11.65 -7.75 -3.61
C ALA A 162 12.70 -6.93 -2.83
N LEU A 163 13.88 -6.66 -3.41
CA LEU A 163 15.02 -6.12 -2.65
C LEU A 163 15.36 -4.67 -3.00
N MET A 164 15.37 -4.35 -4.29
CA MET A 164 15.93 -3.08 -4.75
C MET A 164 15.06 -1.86 -4.39
N PRO A 165 13.74 -1.86 -4.62
CA PRO A 165 12.89 -0.72 -4.25
C PRO A 165 12.88 -0.43 -2.75
N PRO A 166 12.68 -1.42 -1.85
CA PRO A 166 12.71 -1.14 -0.40
C PRO A 166 14.05 -0.54 0.04
N LEU A 167 15.16 -0.95 -0.56
CA LEU A 167 16.48 -0.40 -0.24
C LEU A 167 16.65 1.05 -0.74
N CYS A 168 16.20 1.37 -1.95
CA CYS A 168 16.16 2.74 -2.46
C CYS A 168 15.20 3.63 -1.65
N THR A 169 14.02 3.12 -1.30
CA THR A 169 13.03 3.81 -0.44
C THR A 169 13.59 4.06 0.96
N ALA A 170 14.38 3.13 1.51
CA ALA A 170 15.07 3.37 2.77
C ALA A 170 16.08 4.53 2.63
N GLY A 171 16.85 4.58 1.53
CA GLY A 171 17.72 5.71 1.22
C GLY A 171 16.98 7.04 1.07
N PHE A 172 15.79 7.03 0.46
CA PHE A 172 14.91 8.21 0.43
C PHE A 172 14.54 8.66 1.86
N GLY A 173 14.11 7.74 2.73
CA GLY A 173 13.78 8.03 4.12
C GLY A 173 14.94 8.66 4.90
N LEU A 174 16.18 8.22 4.66
CA LEU A 174 17.38 8.85 5.22
C LEU A 174 17.60 10.26 4.65
N ALA A 175 17.48 10.44 3.34
CA ALA A 175 17.69 11.73 2.68
C ALA A 175 16.66 12.80 3.11
N THR A 176 15.42 12.38 3.36
CA THR A 176 14.34 13.29 3.81
C THR A 176 14.20 13.36 5.33
N SER A 177 15.08 12.70 6.09
CA SER A 177 14.98 12.58 7.56
C SER A 177 13.64 12.00 8.06
N ASN A 178 12.94 11.23 7.22
CA ASN A 178 11.71 10.54 7.60
C ASN A 178 12.05 9.11 8.04
N PHE A 179 12.33 8.98 9.34
CA PHE A 179 12.69 7.69 9.94
C PHE A 179 11.58 6.64 9.84
N SER A 180 10.31 7.05 9.74
CA SER A 180 9.20 6.10 9.57
C SER A 180 9.32 5.36 8.23
N TYR A 181 9.62 6.08 7.15
CA TYR A 181 9.83 5.47 5.83
C TYR A 181 11.10 4.65 5.77
N PHE A 182 12.18 5.14 6.39
CA PHE A 182 13.43 4.39 6.50
C PHE A 182 13.23 3.04 7.18
N PHE A 183 12.71 3.04 8.41
CA PHE A 183 12.55 1.80 9.17
C PHE A 183 11.57 0.83 8.53
N GLY A 184 10.46 1.32 7.97
CA GLY A 184 9.47 0.47 7.29
C GLY A 184 10.04 -0.23 6.06
N ALA A 185 10.70 0.54 5.17
CA ALA A 185 11.28 -0.02 3.95
C ALA A 185 12.53 -0.89 4.22
N PHE A 186 13.36 -0.48 5.17
CA PHE A 186 14.54 -1.26 5.57
C PHE A 186 14.15 -2.58 6.25
N TYR A 187 13.09 -2.56 7.06
CA TYR A 187 12.53 -3.77 7.65
C TYR A 187 11.99 -4.74 6.59
N LEU A 188 11.28 -4.23 5.56
CA LEU A 188 10.86 -5.03 4.41
C LEU A 188 12.06 -5.65 3.66
N TYR A 189 13.11 -4.87 3.41
CA TYR A 189 14.36 -5.35 2.79
C TYR A 189 14.99 -6.51 3.59
N ILE A 190 15.11 -6.35 4.92
CA ILE A 190 15.69 -7.37 5.81
C ILE A 190 14.88 -8.66 5.77
N ILE A 191 13.55 -8.57 5.89
CA ILE A 191 12.67 -9.75 5.85
C ILE A 191 12.83 -10.48 4.51
N ASN A 192 12.84 -9.74 3.40
CA ASN A 192 12.99 -10.34 2.08
C ASN A 192 14.34 -11.07 1.95
N CYS A 193 15.43 -10.49 2.46
CA CYS A 193 16.74 -11.16 2.51
C CYS A 193 16.67 -12.48 3.30
N PHE A 194 15.99 -12.50 4.45
CA PHE A 194 15.85 -13.70 5.27
C PHE A 194 15.05 -14.80 4.55
N PHE A 195 13.91 -14.47 3.94
CA PHE A 195 13.10 -15.47 3.25
C PHE A 195 13.79 -16.02 1.98
N ILE A 196 14.57 -15.22 1.25
CA ILE A 196 15.40 -15.70 0.13
C ILE A 196 16.50 -16.64 0.65
N CYS A 197 17.17 -16.30 1.75
CA CYS A 197 18.16 -17.17 2.39
C CYS A 197 17.56 -18.51 2.83
N ILE A 198 16.38 -18.48 3.47
CA ILE A 198 15.64 -19.68 3.92
C ILE A 198 15.25 -20.54 2.71
N ALA A 199 14.70 -19.94 1.65
CA ALA A 199 14.35 -20.65 0.42
C ALA A 199 15.57 -21.34 -0.20
N THR A 200 16.69 -20.62 -0.30
CA THR A 200 17.95 -21.17 -0.80
C THR A 200 18.43 -22.34 0.06
N PHE A 201 18.40 -22.18 1.39
CA PHE A 201 18.77 -23.24 2.33
C PHE A 201 17.95 -24.52 2.12
N PHE A 202 16.62 -24.39 1.97
CA PHE A 202 15.74 -25.55 1.79
C PHE A 202 16.07 -26.32 0.50
N VAL A 203 16.29 -25.63 -0.62
CA VAL A 203 16.63 -26.30 -1.89
C VAL A 203 17.99 -26.97 -1.84
N VAL A 204 19.01 -26.28 -1.29
CA VAL A 204 20.37 -26.85 -1.15
C VAL A 204 20.34 -28.09 -0.26
N LYS A 205 19.53 -28.07 0.81
CA LYS A 205 19.34 -29.23 1.69
C LYS A 205 18.58 -30.36 0.99
N TYR A 206 17.54 -30.03 0.24
CA TYR A 206 16.73 -30.98 -0.54
C TYR A 206 17.59 -31.69 -1.60
N LEU A 207 18.42 -30.95 -2.33
CA LEU A 207 19.35 -31.49 -3.33
C LEU A 207 20.57 -32.21 -2.73
N LYS A 208 20.68 -32.27 -1.40
CA LYS A 208 21.74 -32.95 -0.65
C LYS A 208 23.13 -32.50 -1.10
N TYR A 209 23.38 -31.19 -1.14
CA TYR A 209 24.73 -30.68 -1.39
C TYR A 209 25.69 -31.12 -0.28
N PRO A 210 26.93 -31.53 -0.62
CA PRO A 210 27.89 -31.99 0.37
C PRO A 210 28.25 -30.85 1.33
N SER A 211 28.33 -31.17 2.62
CA SER A 211 28.90 -30.25 3.59
C SER A 211 30.40 -30.11 3.34
N VAL A 212 30.92 -28.89 3.41
CA VAL A 212 32.37 -28.68 3.31
C VAL A 212 33.03 -29.33 4.52
N ILE A 213 33.93 -30.29 4.26
CA ILE A 213 34.69 -31.02 5.28
C ILE A 213 35.64 -29.99 5.93
N ILE A 214 35.33 -29.59 7.16
CA ILE A 214 36.19 -28.73 7.98
C ILE A 214 36.83 -29.64 9.03
N ASP A 215 38.14 -29.48 9.28
CA ASP A 215 38.93 -30.23 10.26
C ASP A 215 38.13 -30.64 11.51
N ASN A 216 38.28 -31.92 11.89
CA ASN A 216 37.53 -32.66 12.91
C ASN A 216 37.40 -31.93 14.28
N LYS A 217 38.31 -31.00 14.58
CA LYS A 217 38.39 -30.28 15.86
C LYS A 217 37.35 -29.17 16.01
N TYR A 218 36.90 -28.53 14.92
CA TYR A 218 35.93 -27.42 14.95
C TYR A 218 34.59 -27.74 14.29
N GLU A 219 34.47 -28.88 13.63
CA GLU A 219 33.28 -29.31 12.89
C GLU A 219 31.99 -29.23 13.74
N LYS A 220 32.00 -29.82 14.95
CA LYS A 220 30.83 -29.80 15.84
C LYS A 220 30.43 -28.38 16.25
N ARG A 221 31.41 -27.52 16.60
CA ARG A 221 31.13 -26.13 17.00
C ARG A 221 30.55 -25.32 15.85
N ILE A 222 31.09 -25.48 14.64
CA ILE A 222 30.60 -24.78 13.44
C ILE A 222 29.19 -25.27 13.09
N ARG A 223 28.95 -26.59 13.15
CA ARG A 223 27.63 -27.17 12.90
C ARG A 223 26.59 -26.70 13.91
N TYR A 224 26.90 -26.67 15.21
CA TYR A 224 26.01 -26.11 16.23
C TYR A 224 25.79 -24.62 16.00
N GLY A 225 26.84 -23.84 15.71
CA GLY A 225 26.74 -22.41 15.43
C GLY A 225 25.83 -22.08 14.25
N ILE A 226 25.98 -22.80 13.13
CA ILE A 226 25.12 -22.64 11.95
C ILE A 226 23.69 -23.11 12.23
N THR A 227 23.51 -24.21 12.96
CA THR A 227 22.17 -24.70 13.34
C THR A 227 21.44 -23.70 14.24
N THR A 228 22.13 -23.12 15.23
CA THR A 228 21.59 -22.06 16.08
C THR A 228 21.23 -20.82 15.25
N LEU A 229 22.07 -20.41 14.31
CA LEU A 229 21.80 -19.28 13.42
C LEU A 229 20.56 -19.54 12.54
N ILE A 230 20.39 -20.76 12.03
CA ILE A 230 19.20 -21.17 11.27
C ILE A 230 17.94 -21.05 12.15
N ILE A 231 17.98 -21.51 13.40
CA ILE A 231 16.84 -21.39 14.33
C ILE A 231 16.53 -19.91 14.60
N ILE A 232 17.55 -19.10 14.86
CA ILE A 232 17.43 -17.65 15.07
C ILE A 232 16.90 -16.93 13.82
N MET A 233 17.13 -17.47 12.63
CA MET A 233 16.60 -16.90 11.38
C MET A 233 15.15 -17.31 11.14
N ILE A 234 14.85 -18.60 11.28
CA ILE A 234 13.54 -19.18 10.94
C ILE A 234 12.47 -18.74 11.94
N VAL A 235 12.71 -18.91 13.25
CA VAL A 235 11.67 -18.71 14.29
C VAL A 235 11.14 -17.26 14.29
N PRO A 236 12.00 -16.21 14.30
CA PRO A 236 11.52 -14.84 14.22
C PRO A 236 10.88 -14.51 12.88
N SER A 237 11.38 -15.05 11.76
CA SER A 237 10.80 -14.77 10.43
C SER A 237 9.35 -15.25 10.34
N PHE A 238 9.05 -16.45 10.87
CA PHE A 238 7.69 -16.97 10.93
C PHE A 238 6.81 -16.17 11.91
N TYR A 239 7.34 -15.77 13.07
CA TYR A 239 6.62 -14.91 14.01
C TYR A 239 6.28 -13.54 13.40
N LEU A 240 7.23 -12.91 12.73
CA LEU A 240 7.04 -11.62 12.05
C LEU A 240 6.03 -11.73 10.91
N ALA A 241 6.10 -12.79 10.10
CA ALA A 241 5.11 -13.05 9.05
C ALA A 241 3.71 -13.23 9.63
N TYR A 242 3.58 -13.95 10.75
CA TYR A 242 2.31 -14.11 11.45
C TYR A 242 1.77 -12.78 11.99
N ASN A 243 2.63 -11.96 12.60
CA ASN A 243 2.23 -10.65 13.10
C ASN A 243 1.79 -9.72 11.96
N LEU A 244 2.55 -9.70 10.85
CA LEU A 244 2.21 -8.91 9.67
C LEU A 244 0.88 -9.34 9.05
N PHE A 245 0.62 -10.65 8.99
CA PHE A 245 -0.65 -11.18 8.52
C PHE A 245 -1.82 -10.70 9.40
N ASN A 246 -1.66 -10.76 10.73
CA ASN A 246 -2.70 -10.31 11.66
C ASN A 246 -2.92 -8.80 11.61
N GLU A 247 -1.85 -8.01 11.45
CA GLU A 247 -1.92 -6.57 11.27
C GLU A 247 -2.69 -6.21 9.99
N LYS A 248 -2.33 -6.80 8.85
CA LYS A 248 -3.02 -6.54 7.57
C LYS A 248 -4.46 -7.03 7.60
N LYS A 249 -4.75 -8.17 8.23
CA LYS A 249 -6.11 -8.65 8.44
C LYS A 249 -6.92 -7.65 9.27
N PHE A 250 -6.35 -7.15 10.37
CA PHE A 250 -6.99 -6.16 11.22
C PHE A 250 -7.29 -4.86 10.48
N ILE A 251 -6.30 -4.28 9.80
CA ILE A 251 -6.45 -3.04 9.04
C ILE A 251 -7.54 -3.20 7.99
N LYS A 252 -7.53 -4.29 7.21
CA LYS A 252 -8.54 -4.55 6.18
C LYS A 252 -9.95 -4.68 6.79
N THR A 253 -10.09 -5.42 7.89
CA THR A 253 -11.39 -5.56 8.57
C THR A 253 -11.87 -4.22 9.14
N ALA A 254 -10.98 -3.42 9.72
CA ALA A 254 -11.29 -2.08 10.22
C ALA A 254 -11.72 -1.14 9.08
N GLU A 255 -11.05 -1.18 7.93
CA GLU A 255 -11.45 -0.40 6.76
C GLU A 255 -12.82 -0.83 6.22
N LEU A 256 -13.09 -2.13 6.13
CA LEU A 256 -14.42 -2.63 5.72
C LEU A 256 -15.51 -2.21 6.71
N PHE A 257 -15.22 -2.24 8.01
CA PHE A 257 -16.13 -1.74 9.04
C PHE A 257 -16.41 -0.24 8.84
N ILE A 258 -15.36 0.57 8.67
CA ILE A 258 -15.49 2.01 8.46
C ILE A 258 -16.31 2.32 7.20
N GLN A 259 -15.99 1.63 6.11
CA GLN A 259 -16.69 1.82 4.83
C GLN A 259 -18.17 1.46 4.93
N LYS A 260 -18.48 0.33 5.57
CA LYS A 260 -19.85 -0.16 5.71
C LYS A 260 -20.69 0.70 6.66
N GLU A 261 -20.13 1.08 7.80
CA GLU A 261 -20.89 1.79 8.84
C GLU A 261 -20.90 3.30 8.64
N PHE A 262 -19.92 3.86 7.91
CA PHE A 262 -19.80 5.31 7.74
C PHE A 262 -19.87 5.80 6.30
N ASP A 263 -18.95 5.38 5.42
CA ASP A 263 -18.89 5.92 4.04
C ASP A 263 -20.18 5.63 3.27
N ASN A 264 -20.68 4.40 3.34
CA ASN A 264 -21.92 3.97 2.68
C ASN A 264 -23.18 4.64 3.25
N LYS A 265 -23.10 5.21 4.46
CA LYS A 265 -24.20 5.95 5.10
C LYS A 265 -24.09 7.47 4.88
N GLY A 266 -23.11 7.94 4.11
CA GLY A 266 -22.93 9.36 3.77
C GLY A 266 -22.18 10.18 4.84
N TYR A 267 -21.54 9.55 5.82
CA TYR A 267 -20.69 10.27 6.77
C TYR A 267 -19.33 10.54 6.14
N THR A 268 -18.96 11.81 6.02
CA THR A 268 -17.68 12.20 5.40
C THR A 268 -16.56 12.17 6.43
N ILE A 269 -15.58 11.30 6.23
CA ILE A 269 -14.40 11.16 7.09
C ILE A 269 -13.31 12.12 6.64
N ILE A 270 -12.83 12.96 7.55
CA ILE A 270 -11.74 13.94 7.31
C ILE A 270 -10.40 13.46 7.85
N TYR A 271 -10.42 12.51 8.78
CA TYR A 271 -9.24 11.94 9.40
C TYR A 271 -9.50 10.49 9.79
N LYS A 272 -8.56 9.61 9.47
CA LYS A 272 -8.63 8.18 9.77
C LYS A 272 -7.26 7.70 10.21
N LYS A 273 -7.18 7.16 11.43
CA LYS A 273 -5.98 6.51 11.95
C LYS A 273 -6.33 5.18 12.58
N ILE A 274 -5.66 4.12 12.12
CA ILE A 274 -5.85 2.75 12.60
C ILE A 274 -4.54 2.32 13.27
N ASN A 275 -4.55 2.14 14.59
CA ASN A 275 -3.38 1.73 15.36
C ASN A 275 -3.52 0.26 15.79
N TYR A 276 -2.78 -0.63 15.11
CA TYR A 276 -2.73 -2.06 15.46
C TYR A 276 -1.85 -2.34 16.70
N ASN A 277 -0.82 -1.51 16.92
CA ASN A 277 0.17 -1.73 17.97
C ASN A 277 -0.21 -1.12 19.34
N SER A 278 -1.37 -0.48 19.46
CA SER A 278 -1.85 0.04 20.75
C SER A 278 -2.56 -1.05 21.56
N SER A 279 -2.53 -0.94 22.88
CA SER A 279 -3.26 -1.83 23.79
C SER A 279 -4.24 -1.02 24.64
N PRO A 280 -5.57 -1.10 24.40
CA PRO A 280 -6.25 -1.84 23.31
C PRO A 280 -5.97 -1.22 21.93
N LYS A 281 -6.24 -1.97 20.85
CA LYS A 281 -6.11 -1.47 19.46
C LYS A 281 -7.03 -0.29 19.26
N SER A 282 -6.64 0.72 18.48
CA SER A 282 -7.46 1.94 18.32
C SER A 282 -7.83 2.22 16.87
N ILE A 283 -9.07 2.66 16.69
CA ILE A 283 -9.57 3.22 15.43
C ILE A 283 -10.03 4.64 15.75
N ASP A 284 -9.24 5.61 15.33
CA ASP A 284 -9.52 7.03 15.56
C ASP A 284 -10.04 7.64 14.26
N VAL A 285 -11.25 8.19 14.30
CA VAL A 285 -11.90 8.79 13.13
C VAL A 285 -12.42 10.18 13.49
N ALA A 286 -12.28 11.13 12.56
CA ALA A 286 -12.96 12.43 12.64
C ALA A 286 -13.88 12.62 11.42
N PHE A 287 -15.05 13.18 11.65
CA PHE A 287 -16.10 13.36 10.66
C PHE A 287 -16.36 14.84 10.41
N LEU A 288 -16.68 15.21 9.17
CA LEU A 288 -17.00 16.59 8.81
C LEU A 288 -18.43 16.97 9.18
N ASN A 289 -19.37 16.09 8.86
CA ASN A 289 -20.80 16.39 8.80
C ASN A 289 -21.62 15.76 9.94
N LYS A 290 -20.98 15.06 10.88
CA LYS A 290 -21.67 14.36 11.97
C LYS A 290 -20.87 14.36 13.27
N LYS A 291 -21.53 14.74 14.36
CA LYS A 291 -21.07 14.48 15.73
C LYS A 291 -21.83 13.27 16.29
N PHE A 292 -21.10 12.41 17.00
CA PHE A 292 -21.64 11.18 17.60
C PHE A 292 -21.70 11.31 19.12
N ASN A 293 -22.81 10.87 19.72
CA ASN A 293 -22.97 10.86 21.16
C ASN A 293 -22.26 9.66 21.80
N ALA A 294 -21.99 9.72 23.11
CA ALA A 294 -21.30 8.64 23.83
C ALA A 294 -22.00 7.28 23.73
N THR A 295 -23.35 7.27 23.61
CA THR A 295 -24.16 6.07 23.42
C THR A 295 -23.98 5.43 22.03
N GLU A 296 -23.88 6.25 20.98
CA GLU A 296 -23.59 5.80 19.62
C GLU A 296 -22.15 5.27 19.52
N ILE A 297 -21.19 5.94 20.16
CA ILE A 297 -19.81 5.45 20.23
C ILE A 297 -19.75 4.10 20.96
N ALA A 298 -20.52 3.92 22.04
CA ALA A 298 -20.62 2.64 22.74
C ALA A 298 -21.25 1.53 21.87
N SER A 299 -22.23 1.85 21.02
CA SER A 299 -22.82 0.87 20.11
C SER A 299 -21.82 0.46 19.02
N PHE A 300 -21.04 1.40 18.46
CA PHE A 300 -19.98 1.07 17.51
C PHE A 300 -18.89 0.20 18.14
N ASN A 301 -18.48 0.49 19.38
CA ASN A 301 -17.53 -0.36 20.12
C ASN A 301 -18.06 -1.79 20.31
N LYS A 302 -19.36 -1.98 20.51
CA LYS A 302 -19.97 -3.32 20.54
C LYS A 302 -19.98 -3.98 19.15
N MET A 303 -20.25 -3.21 18.09
CA MET A 303 -20.24 -3.72 16.71
C MET A 303 -18.82 -4.09 16.24
N LEU A 304 -17.77 -3.45 16.74
CA LEU A 304 -16.39 -3.86 16.46
C LEU A 304 -16.15 -5.31 16.88
N ILE A 305 -16.60 -5.68 18.09
CA ILE A 305 -16.44 -7.03 18.64
C ILE A 305 -17.16 -8.05 17.75
N SER A 306 -18.40 -7.78 17.30
CA SER A 306 -19.16 -8.70 16.46
C SER A 306 -18.61 -8.84 15.03
N ASN A 307 -17.87 -7.85 14.54
CA ASN A 307 -17.19 -7.90 13.23
C ASN A 307 -15.77 -8.49 13.29
N GLY A 308 -15.38 -9.11 14.43
CA GLY A 308 -14.08 -9.76 14.58
C GLY A 308 -12.93 -8.81 14.91
N LEU A 309 -13.22 -7.58 15.33
CA LEU A 309 -12.27 -6.60 15.86
C LEU A 309 -12.33 -6.61 17.40
N SER A 310 -11.95 -7.75 18.01
CA SER A 310 -11.83 -7.88 19.45
C SER A 310 -10.68 -7.02 20.00
N ASP A 311 -10.80 -6.59 21.25
CA ASP A 311 -9.82 -5.73 21.93
C ASP A 311 -9.50 -4.42 21.16
N THR A 312 -10.55 -3.83 20.59
CA THR A 312 -10.45 -2.61 19.78
C THR A 312 -11.36 -1.52 20.33
N LYS A 313 -10.83 -0.31 20.44
CA LYS A 313 -11.55 0.88 20.87
C LYS A 313 -11.73 1.83 19.69
N PHE A 314 -13.00 2.14 19.38
CA PHE A 314 -13.39 3.19 18.46
C PHE A 314 -13.43 4.53 19.20
N ASN A 315 -12.64 5.49 18.74
CA ASN A 315 -12.65 6.86 19.25
C ASN A 315 -13.05 7.82 18.13
N VAL A 316 -13.98 8.73 18.46
CA VAL A 316 -14.35 9.82 17.55
C VAL A 316 -13.70 11.11 18.04
N ARG A 317 -12.89 11.75 17.19
CA ARG A 317 -12.29 13.04 17.49
C ARG A 317 -13.22 14.15 16.98
N GLN A 318 -13.79 14.94 17.89
CA GLN A 318 -14.84 15.94 17.57
C GLN A 318 -14.43 17.39 17.87
N SER A 319 -13.30 17.60 18.55
CA SER A 319 -12.82 18.92 18.95
C SER A 319 -11.99 19.57 17.85
N THR A 320 -12.36 20.78 17.43
CA THR A 320 -11.67 21.55 16.37
C THR A 320 -10.20 21.85 16.70
N SER A 321 -9.82 21.98 17.98
CA SER A 321 -8.43 22.17 18.44
C SER A 321 -7.56 20.92 18.27
N ASP A 322 -8.10 19.76 18.64
CA ASP A 322 -7.39 18.47 18.60
C ASP A 322 -7.25 17.99 17.16
N VAL A 323 -8.31 18.18 16.37
CA VAL A 323 -8.35 17.81 14.95
C VAL A 323 -7.36 18.66 14.14
N LYS A 324 -7.28 19.99 14.36
CA LYS A 324 -6.36 20.86 13.60
C LYS A 324 -4.88 20.56 13.90
N SER A 325 -4.52 20.36 15.16
CA SER A 325 -3.12 20.12 15.56
C SER A 325 -2.60 18.74 15.14
N GLU A 326 -3.44 17.70 15.20
CA GLU A 326 -3.07 16.37 14.70
C GLU A 326 -3.13 16.25 13.18
N ILE A 327 -4.10 16.88 12.50
CA ILE A 327 -4.08 16.98 11.04
C ILE A 327 -2.78 17.66 10.60
N LEU A 328 -2.38 18.77 11.23
CA LEU A 328 -1.09 19.42 10.94
C LEU A 328 0.10 18.50 11.24
N ASN A 329 0.08 17.75 12.34
CA ASN A 329 1.15 16.81 12.69
C ASN A 329 1.22 15.58 11.78
N GLU A 330 0.08 15.07 11.29
CA GLU A 330 0.04 13.96 10.34
C GLU A 330 0.36 14.42 8.92
N ILE A 331 -0.12 15.59 8.50
CA ILE A 331 0.31 16.25 7.25
C ILE A 331 1.84 16.40 7.24
N ASN A 332 2.43 16.84 8.35
CA ASN A 332 3.88 16.98 8.46
C ASN A 332 4.63 15.64 8.55
N LYS A 333 4.00 14.56 9.02
CA LYS A 333 4.63 13.22 9.14
C LYS A 333 4.44 12.34 7.89
N ASN A 334 3.38 12.58 7.14
CA ASN A 334 3.00 11.86 5.94
C ASN A 334 2.51 12.88 4.91
N ASN A 335 3.39 13.28 3.99
CA ASN A 335 3.03 14.04 2.79
C ASN A 335 2.16 13.16 1.87
N ILE A 336 0.91 12.93 2.25
CA ILE A 336 -0.05 12.16 1.48
C ILE A 336 -1.13 13.10 0.95
N THR A 337 -1.16 13.19 -0.36
CA THR A 337 -2.16 13.82 -1.24
C THR A 337 -3.50 13.06 -1.24
N LEU A 338 -4.02 12.66 -0.07
CA LEU A 338 -5.36 12.06 0.12
C LEU A 338 -6.09 12.82 1.21
N SER A 339 -6.76 13.89 0.79
CA SER A 339 -7.82 14.60 1.51
C SER A 339 -8.32 15.77 0.66
N SER A 340 -7.44 16.45 -0.09
CA SER A 340 -7.83 17.62 -0.89
C SER A 340 -8.83 17.31 -1.99
N LYS A 341 -8.68 16.18 -2.70
CA LYS A 341 -9.62 15.75 -3.74
C LYS A 341 -10.96 15.33 -3.14
N ASP A 342 -10.97 14.62 -2.02
CA ASP A 342 -12.21 14.19 -1.37
C ASP A 342 -12.95 15.37 -0.71
N ILE A 343 -12.22 16.33 -0.16
CA ILE A 343 -12.76 17.62 0.30
C ILE A 343 -13.34 18.40 -0.88
N ALA A 344 -12.63 18.47 -2.01
CA ALA A 344 -13.12 19.16 -3.20
C ALA A 344 -14.38 18.49 -3.76
N ILE A 345 -14.41 17.15 -3.84
CA ILE A 345 -15.59 16.38 -4.26
C ILE A 345 -16.75 16.57 -3.28
N SER A 346 -16.48 16.58 -1.97
CA SER A 346 -17.51 16.83 -0.95
C SER A 346 -18.09 18.24 -1.08
N LYS A 347 -17.23 19.25 -1.25
CA LYS A 347 -17.65 20.64 -1.48
C LYS A 347 -18.48 20.77 -2.75
N LEU A 348 -18.06 20.13 -3.85
CA LEU A 348 -18.79 20.10 -5.11
C LEU A 348 -20.13 19.37 -4.99
N ARG A 349 -20.20 18.27 -4.22
CA ARG A 349 -21.46 17.56 -3.94
C ARG A 349 -22.42 18.40 -3.13
N GLN A 350 -21.93 19.08 -2.10
CA GLN A 350 -22.73 19.99 -1.28
C GLN A 350 -23.27 21.15 -2.12
N GLU A 351 -22.43 21.75 -2.96
CA GLU A 351 -22.85 22.78 -3.91
C GLU A 351 -23.90 22.23 -4.89
N LEU A 352 -23.68 21.03 -5.46
CA LEU A 352 -24.66 20.34 -6.32
C LEU A 352 -26.01 20.07 -5.63
N ASP A 353 -26.01 19.69 -4.35
CA ASP A 353 -27.23 19.46 -3.58
C ASP A 353 -28.01 20.77 -3.35
N ASP A 354 -27.33 21.91 -3.25
CA ASP A 354 -28.00 23.21 -3.18
C ASP A 354 -28.70 23.57 -4.52
N TYR A 355 -28.15 23.14 -5.66
CA TYR A 355 -28.71 23.39 -7.00
C TYR A 355 -29.74 22.35 -7.47
N LYS A 356 -29.58 21.07 -7.13
CA LYS A 356 -30.46 19.99 -7.59
C LYS A 356 -31.72 19.88 -6.71
N ILE A 357 -32.88 19.91 -7.35
CA ILE A 357 -34.13 19.48 -6.74
C ILE A 357 -34.35 18.01 -7.09
N SER A 358 -34.02 17.12 -6.16
CA SER A 358 -33.94 15.66 -6.36
C SER A 358 -35.29 14.93 -6.27
N ASP A 359 -36.40 15.66 -6.16
CA ASP A 359 -37.72 15.03 -5.97
C ASP A 359 -38.37 14.69 -7.32
N SER A 360 -38.42 13.40 -7.65
CA SER A 360 -39.05 12.88 -8.88
C SER A 360 -40.58 12.90 -8.83
N THR A 361 -41.18 13.16 -7.67
CA THR A 361 -42.64 13.09 -7.46
C THR A 361 -43.35 14.41 -7.73
N LEU A 362 -42.63 15.54 -7.67
CA LEU A 362 -43.19 16.88 -7.82
C LEU A 362 -43.99 17.07 -9.12
N VAL A 363 -43.47 16.59 -10.25
CA VAL A 363 -44.16 16.71 -11.56
C VAL A 363 -45.43 15.86 -11.59
N GLN A 364 -45.42 14.68 -10.95
CA GLN A 364 -46.58 13.81 -10.87
C GLN A 364 -47.68 14.44 -10.01
N GLU A 365 -47.31 15.02 -8.87
CA GLU A 365 -48.23 15.79 -8.00
C GLU A 365 -48.86 16.96 -8.76
N ILE A 366 -48.07 17.77 -9.47
CA ILE A 366 -48.58 18.92 -10.23
C ILE A 366 -49.54 18.46 -11.32
N ARG A 367 -49.23 17.39 -12.08
CA ARG A 367 -50.12 16.86 -13.11
C ARG A 367 -51.44 16.33 -12.55
N ALA A 368 -51.44 15.77 -11.34
CA ALA A 368 -52.64 15.27 -10.70
C ALA A 368 -53.56 16.40 -10.21
N ILE A 369 -52.98 17.48 -9.68
CA ILE A 369 -53.74 18.62 -9.14
C ILE A 369 -54.16 19.59 -10.26
N TYR A 370 -53.32 19.79 -11.27
CA TYR A 370 -53.53 20.71 -12.39
C TYR A 370 -53.37 20.01 -13.75
N PRO A 371 -54.38 19.26 -14.22
CA PRO A 371 -54.28 18.47 -15.46
C PRO A 371 -54.09 19.32 -16.72
N ALA A 372 -54.49 20.60 -16.68
CA ALA A 372 -54.35 21.54 -17.79
C ALA A 372 -52.90 22.07 -17.97
N VAL A 373 -51.99 21.73 -17.05
CA VAL A 373 -50.59 22.18 -17.05
C VAL A 373 -49.70 21.06 -17.62
N TYR A 374 -48.90 21.38 -18.63
CA TYR A 374 -47.98 20.46 -19.28
C TYR A 374 -46.61 21.12 -19.54
N ASN A 375 -45.63 20.35 -20.03
CA ASN A 375 -44.24 20.80 -20.25
C ASN A 375 -43.60 21.49 -19.03
N ILE A 376 -43.77 20.90 -17.85
CA ILE A 376 -43.23 21.44 -16.60
C ILE A 376 -41.72 21.22 -16.55
N SER A 377 -40.98 22.32 -16.40
CA SER A 377 -39.54 22.34 -16.14
C SER A 377 -39.27 23.15 -14.88
N TYR A 378 -38.39 22.70 -14.00
CA TYR A 378 -38.08 23.40 -12.75
C TYR A 378 -36.61 23.30 -12.40
N GLY A 379 -36.11 24.31 -11.67
CA GLY A 379 -34.72 24.38 -11.24
C GLY A 379 -34.46 25.55 -10.30
N LYS A 380 -33.28 25.58 -9.70
CA LYS A 380 -32.77 26.72 -8.93
C LYS A 380 -31.84 27.53 -9.82
N ILE A 381 -32.08 28.83 -9.92
CA ILE A 381 -31.32 29.76 -10.74
C ILE A 381 -30.75 30.86 -9.84
N GLU A 382 -29.49 31.25 -10.07
CA GLU A 382 -28.92 32.43 -9.46
C GLU A 382 -29.51 33.69 -10.08
N GLU A 383 -30.22 34.47 -9.27
CA GLU A 383 -30.64 35.81 -9.65
C GLU A 383 -29.69 36.83 -9.04
N TYR A 384 -29.22 37.76 -9.86
CA TYR A 384 -28.40 38.89 -9.45
C TYR A 384 -29.30 40.14 -9.36
N PRO A 385 -30.01 40.36 -8.22
CA PRO A 385 -30.59 41.68 -7.99
C PRO A 385 -29.43 42.68 -8.02
N LYS A 386 -29.61 43.88 -8.60
CA LYS A 386 -28.59 44.94 -8.78
C LYS A 386 -27.91 45.39 -7.47
N THR A 387 -27.22 44.47 -6.83
CA THR A 387 -26.64 44.43 -5.48
C THR A 387 -25.49 43.41 -5.56
N ASP A 388 -24.51 43.49 -4.65
CA ASP A 388 -23.31 42.64 -4.66
C ASP A 388 -23.54 41.19 -4.20
N SER A 389 -24.78 40.67 -4.26
CA SER A 389 -25.08 39.31 -3.80
C SER A 389 -26.08 38.61 -4.70
N ALA A 390 -25.66 37.46 -5.25
CA ALA A 390 -26.53 36.52 -5.94
C ALA A 390 -27.48 35.85 -4.93
N LYS A 391 -28.74 35.67 -5.34
CA LYS A 391 -29.74 34.92 -4.57
C LYS A 391 -30.18 33.72 -5.38
N LEU A 392 -30.10 32.54 -4.78
CA LEU A 392 -30.65 31.33 -5.36
C LEU A 392 -32.18 31.40 -5.32
N ARG A 393 -32.85 31.27 -6.46
CA ARG A 393 -34.32 31.25 -6.52
C ARG A 393 -34.82 30.02 -7.25
N PHE A 394 -35.89 29.43 -6.71
CA PHE A 394 -36.60 28.35 -7.36
C PHE A 394 -37.47 28.92 -8.49
N VAL A 395 -37.31 28.37 -9.68
CA VAL A 395 -38.05 28.77 -10.88
C VAL A 395 -38.75 27.54 -11.45
N LEU A 396 -40.05 27.69 -11.72
CA LEU A 396 -40.84 26.70 -12.44
C LEU A 396 -41.43 27.33 -13.70
N ILE A 397 -41.16 26.67 -14.82
CA ILE A 397 -41.62 27.01 -16.15
C ILE A 397 -42.67 25.97 -16.54
N TYR A 398 -43.82 26.40 -17.01
CA TYR A 398 -44.92 25.51 -17.40
C TYR A 398 -45.67 26.05 -18.62
N SER A 399 -46.33 25.17 -19.37
CA SER A 399 -47.28 25.53 -20.42
C SER A 399 -48.71 25.14 -20.03
N GLY A 400 -49.70 25.89 -20.51
CA GLY A 400 -51.12 25.62 -20.29
C GLY A 400 -51.78 26.56 -19.27
N LYS A 401 -53.10 26.40 -19.12
CA LYS A 401 -53.95 27.35 -18.39
C LYS A 401 -53.96 27.06 -16.89
N LEU A 402 -53.64 28.07 -16.09
CA LEU A 402 -53.62 27.99 -14.62
C LEU A 402 -54.65 28.98 -14.05
N GLU A 403 -55.76 28.46 -13.50
CA GLU A 403 -56.89 29.28 -13.03
C GLU A 403 -56.56 30.11 -11.78
N ASP A 404 -55.81 29.54 -10.82
CA ASP A 404 -55.36 30.23 -9.61
C ASP A 404 -53.83 30.16 -9.43
N LYS A 405 -53.15 31.12 -10.06
CA LYS A 405 -51.68 31.24 -9.99
C LYS A 405 -51.17 31.56 -8.58
N ALA A 406 -51.98 32.21 -7.73
CA ALA A 406 -51.58 32.58 -6.38
C ALA A 406 -51.61 31.37 -5.44
N GLN A 407 -52.68 30.56 -5.52
CA GLN A 407 -52.80 29.32 -4.78
C GLN A 407 -51.70 28.32 -5.17
N PHE A 408 -51.44 28.16 -6.47
CA PHE A 408 -50.38 27.28 -6.95
C PHE A 408 -49.00 27.69 -6.45
N LYS A 409 -48.68 28.99 -6.52
CA LYS A 409 -47.42 29.52 -5.99
C LYS A 409 -47.26 29.26 -4.48
N ASN A 410 -48.33 29.46 -3.71
CA ASN A 410 -48.28 29.28 -2.26
C ASN A 410 -48.12 27.80 -1.88
N TRP A 411 -48.82 26.89 -2.56
CA TRP A 411 -48.65 25.45 -2.38
C TRP A 411 -47.20 25.02 -2.68
N LEU A 412 -46.63 25.51 -3.79
CA LEU A 412 -45.26 25.19 -4.18
C LEU A 412 -44.23 25.69 -3.16
N ALA A 413 -44.43 26.90 -2.63
CA ALA A 413 -43.59 27.48 -1.59
C ALA A 413 -43.60 26.66 -0.29
N ILE A 414 -44.79 26.19 0.12
CA ILE A 414 -44.93 25.31 1.29
C ILE A 414 -44.28 23.94 1.04
N ARG A 415 -44.54 23.33 -0.12
CA ARG A 415 -44.06 21.97 -0.47
C ARG A 415 -42.54 21.89 -0.60
N LEU A 416 -41.90 22.95 -1.09
CA LEU A 416 -40.45 23.03 -1.29
C LEU A 416 -39.71 23.67 -0.11
N HIS A 417 -40.45 24.17 0.91
CA HIS A 417 -39.90 24.98 2.00
C HIS A 417 -39.13 26.23 1.54
N GLU A 418 -39.51 26.79 0.39
CA GLU A 418 -38.85 27.94 -0.24
C GLU A 418 -39.80 29.13 -0.26
N LYS A 419 -39.38 30.28 0.28
CA LYS A 419 -40.22 31.49 0.34
C LYS A 419 -40.31 32.22 -1.00
N ASP A 420 -39.37 31.98 -1.91
CA ASP A 420 -39.06 32.80 -3.07
C ASP A 420 -39.21 32.01 -4.39
N VAL A 421 -40.41 31.49 -4.63
CA VAL A 421 -40.76 30.74 -5.86
C VAL A 421 -41.20 31.70 -6.97
N LYS A 422 -40.63 31.55 -8.18
CA LYS A 422 -41.10 32.22 -9.40
C LYS A 422 -41.74 31.24 -10.37
N LEU A 423 -42.85 31.69 -10.96
CA LEU A 423 -43.64 30.94 -11.93
C LEU A 423 -43.61 31.68 -13.28
N PHE A 424 -43.08 31.02 -14.30
CA PHE A 424 -43.12 31.51 -15.69
C PHE A 424 -44.02 30.61 -16.52
N GLU A 425 -44.88 31.23 -17.30
CA GLU A 425 -45.67 30.54 -18.30
C GLU A 425 -44.87 30.58 -19.60
N ASN A 426 -44.56 29.42 -20.17
CA ASN A 426 -43.92 29.33 -21.47
C ASN A 426 -44.99 29.50 -22.53
N SER A 427 -45.13 30.74 -23.00
CA SER A 427 -45.95 31.10 -24.16
C SER A 427 -45.18 30.76 -25.44
N GLU A 428 -44.95 29.47 -25.68
CA GLU A 428 -44.71 28.99 -27.03
C GLU A 428 -46.07 28.85 -27.70
N GLU A 429 -46.35 29.75 -28.64
CA GLU A 429 -47.40 29.58 -29.67
C GLU A 429 -47.08 28.38 -30.58
#